data_AF-A0A211Z6F0-F1
#
_entry.id   AF-A0A211Z6F0-F1
#
_cell.length_a   1.000
_cell.length_b   1.000
_cell.length_c   1.000
_cell.angle_alpha   90.00
_cell.angle_beta   90.00
_cell.angle_gamma   90.00
#
_symmetry.space_group_name_H-M   'P 1'
#
loop_
_entity.id
_entity.type
_entity.pdbx_description
1 polymer ?
#
loop_
_entity_poly.entity_id
_entity_poly.type
_entity_poly.pdbx_seq_one_letter_code
_entity_poly.pdbx_strand_id
1 'polypeptide(L)' 'MTAIKTVLAELIGLFIDDGALALAAIVLIAAVAAAVRWAGLPGLDGALLILFGSLLILAESLARAARARRRAG' A
#
# COMPACT_ATOMS: atom_id res chain seq x y z
N MET A 1 -7.91 7.72 27.12
CA MET A 1 -7.29 7.44 25.81
C MET A 1 -8.39 6.92 24.91
N THR A 2 -8.82 7.71 23.92
CA THR A 2 -9.94 7.37 23.03
C THR A 2 -9.57 6.15 22.19
N ALA A 3 -10.45 5.15 22.11
CA ALA A 3 -10.22 3.89 21.37
C ALA A 3 -9.67 4.09 19.95
N ILE A 4 -10.03 5.20 19.31
CA ILE A 4 -9.50 5.66 18.01
C ILE A 4 -7.96 5.74 18.01
N LYS A 5 -7.34 6.30 19.05
CA LYS A 5 -5.87 6.41 19.13
C LYS A 5 -5.19 5.05 19.18
N THR A 6 -5.78 4.10 19.90
CA THR A 6 -5.24 2.74 20.01
C THR A 6 -5.34 2.01 18.68
N VAL A 7 -6.51 2.03 18.04
CA VAL A 7 -6.70 1.42 16.71
C VAL A 7 -5.73 2.01 15.70
N LEU A 8 -5.53 3.34 15.71
CA LEU A 8 -4.60 4.00 14.80
C LEU A 8 -3.14 3.58 15.04
N ALA A 9 -2.73 3.46 16.30
CA ALA A 9 -1.38 3.02 16.65
C ALA A 9 -1.12 1.57 16.24
N GLU A 10 -2.08 0.67 16.45
CA GLU A 10 -2.02 -0.73 16.00
C GLU A 10 -1.96 -0.84 14.47
N LEU A 11 -2.76 -0.03 13.76
CA LEU A 11 -2.76 0.01 12.29
C LEU A 11 -1.42 0.49 11.73
N ILE A 12 -0.84 1.53 12.35
CA ILE A 12 0.48 2.05 12.01
C ILE A 12 1.57 1.02 12.35
N GLY A 13 1.49 0.36 13.50
CA GLY A 13 2.40 -0.69 13.92
C GLY A 13 2.43 -1.86 12.93
N LEU A 14 1.26 -2.33 12.50
CA LEU A 14 1.13 -3.37 11.48
C LEU A 14 1.76 -2.97 10.13
N PHE A 15 1.53 -1.72 9.70
CA PHE A 15 2.11 -1.21 8.44
C PHE A 15 3.64 -1.09 8.49
N ILE A 16 4.20 -0.77 9.66
CA ILE A 16 5.65 -0.69 9.89
C ILE A 16 6.26 -2.09 9.97
N ASP A 17 5.61 -3.04 10.64
CA ASP A 17 6.03 -4.44 10.69
C ASP A 17 6.00 -5.09 9.30
N ASP A 18 5.02 -4.74 8.47
CA ASP A 18 4.92 -5.13 7.07
C ASP A 18 5.82 -4.27 6.14
N GLY A 19 6.93 -3.69 6.63
CA GLY A 19 7.69 -2.60 5.97
C GLY A 19 7.97 -2.72 4.46
N ALA A 20 8.00 -3.92 3.87
CA ALA A 20 8.01 -4.12 2.42
C ALA A 20 6.76 -3.56 1.69
N LEU A 21 5.59 -3.62 2.32
CA LEU A 21 4.32 -3.11 1.83
C LEU A 21 4.28 -1.58 1.82
N ALA A 22 4.71 -0.96 2.93
CA ALA A 22 4.78 0.49 3.04
C ALA A 22 5.74 1.08 1.99
N LEU A 23 6.91 0.45 1.82
CA LEU A 23 7.88 0.84 0.80
C LEU A 23 7.28 0.70 -0.62
N ALA A 24 6.59 -0.40 -0.92
CA ALA A 24 5.96 -0.61 -2.22
C ALA A 24 4.91 0.47 -2.53
N ALA A 25 4.09 0.85 -1.54
CA ALA A 25 3.10 1.91 -1.70
C ALA A 25 3.74 3.28 -1.95
N ILE A 26 4.79 3.63 -1.19
CA ILE A 26 5.54 4.88 -1.39
C ILE A 26 6.17 4.93 -2.78
N VAL A 27 6.80 3.84 -3.21
CA VAL A 27 7.42 3.74 -4.54
C VAL A 27 6.37 3.89 -5.65
N LEU A 28 5.22 3.24 -5.52
CA LEU A 28 4.12 3.37 -6.47
C LEU A 28 3.62 4.82 -6.56
N ILE A 29 3.37 5.47 -5.42
CA ILE A 29 2.92 6.86 -5.38
C ILE A 29 3.94 7.77 -6.05
N ALA A 30 5.23 7.61 -5.73
CA ALA A 30 6.31 8.41 -6.34
C ALA A 30 6.41 8.19 -7.85
N ALA A 31 6.29 6.94 -8.32
CA ALA A 31 6.31 6.61 -9.73
C ALA A 31 5.13 7.22 -10.50
N VAL A 32 3.92 7.13 -9.97
CA VAL A 32 2.74 7.72 -10.62
C VAL A 32 2.78 9.25 -10.57
N ALA A 33 3.23 9.85 -9.46
CA ALA A 33 3.42 11.28 -9.37
C ALA A 33 4.44 11.79 -10.42
N ALA A 34 5.55 11.08 -10.60
CA ALA A 34 6.53 11.38 -11.64
C ALA A 34 5.92 11.24 -13.05
N ALA A 35 5.12 10.20 -13.28
CA ALA A 35 4.46 9.98 -14.57
C ALA A 35 3.46 11.12 -14.91
N VAL A 36 2.63 11.52 -13.95
CA VAL A 36 1.68 12.64 -14.15
C VAL A 36 2.42 13.97 -14.32
N ARG A 37 3.46 14.22 -13.51
CA ARG A 37 4.17 15.52 -13.47
C ARG A 37 5.13 15.72 -14.65
N TRP A 38 5.81 14.66 -15.10
CA TRP A 38 6.89 14.75 -16.08
C TRP A 38 6.57 14.08 -17.42
N ALA A 39 5.73 13.03 -17.44
CA ALA A 39 5.32 12.38 -18.69
C ALA A 39 4.02 12.96 -19.28
N GLY A 40 3.42 13.96 -18.62
CA GLY A 40 2.21 14.63 -19.12
C GLY A 40 0.96 13.74 -19.09
N LEU A 41 0.97 12.69 -18.27
CA LEU A 41 -0.15 11.76 -18.14
C LEU A 41 -1.41 12.51 -17.63
N PRO A 42 -2.59 12.29 -18.22
CA PRO A 42 -3.83 12.87 -17.73
C PRO A 42 -4.05 12.53 -16.25
N GLY A 43 -4.49 13.50 -15.46
CA GLY A 43 -4.64 13.33 -14.01
C GLY A 43 -5.60 12.19 -13.63
N LEU A 44 -6.62 11.92 -14.46
CA LEU A 44 -7.54 10.80 -14.26
C LEU A 44 -6.85 9.45 -14.40
N ASP A 45 -6.00 9.29 -15.42
CA ASP A 45 -5.26 8.06 -15.65
C ASP A 45 -4.25 7.80 -14.52
N GLY A 46 -3.59 8.86 -14.05
CA GLY A 46 -2.74 8.79 -12.85
C GLY A 46 -3.51 8.36 -11.60
N ALA A 47 -4.71 8.89 -11.38
CA ALA A 47 -5.56 8.50 -10.25
C ALA A 47 -5.98 7.02 -10.34
N LEU A 48 -6.36 6.55 -11.52
CA LEU A 48 -6.67 5.13 -11.76
C LEU A 48 -5.44 4.25 -11.53
N LEU A 49 -4.26 4.65 -12.01
CA LEU A 49 -3.00 3.93 -11.78
C LEU A 49 -2.66 3.79 -10.30
N ILE A 50 -2.80 4.87 -9.51
CA ILE A 50 -2.59 4.81 -8.06
C ILE A 50 -3.63 3.90 -7.42
N LEU A 51 -4.91 4.03 -7.78
CA LEU A 51 -5.98 3.23 -7.20
C LEU A 51 -5.76 1.74 -7.45
N PHE A 52 -5.60 1.34 -8.72
CA PHE A 52 -5.41 -0.06 -9.06
C PHE A 52 -4.08 -0.61 -8.58
N GLY A 53 -3.00 0.18 -8.64
CA GLY A 53 -1.70 -0.23 -8.12
C GLY A 53 -1.71 -0.45 -6.61
N SER A 54 -2.40 0.41 -5.85
CA SER A 54 -2.52 0.25 -4.39
C SER A 54 -3.38 -0.96 -4.01
N LEU A 55 -4.46 -1.23 -4.75
CA LEU A 55 -5.25 -2.46 -4.58
C LEU A 55 -4.44 -3.73 -4.89
N LEU A 56 -3.60 -3.71 -5.92
CA LEU A 56 -2.70 -4.82 -6.26
C LEU A 56 -1.67 -5.08 -5.16
N ILE A 57 -1.06 -4.02 -4.63
CA ILE A 57 -0.10 -4.12 -3.51
C ILE A 57 -0.78 -4.75 -2.28
N LEU A 58 -2.00 -4.32 -1.97
CA LEU A 58 -2.79 -4.88 -0.87
C LEU A 58 -3.14 -6.35 -1.10
N ALA A 59 -3.60 -6.70 -2.30
CA ALA A 59 -3.93 -8.08 -2.67
C ALA A 59 -2.72 -9.01 -2.55
N GLU A 60 -1.54 -8.55 -3.01
CA GLU A 60 -0.29 -9.30 -2.85
C GLU A 60 0.11 -9.43 -1.37
N SER A 61 -0.12 -8.41 -0.55
CA SER A 61 0.12 -8.52 0.90
C SER A 61 -0.75 -9.59 1.54
N LEU A 62 -2.05 -9.55 1.26
CA LEU A 62 -3.01 -10.54 1.74
C LEU A 62 -2.66 -11.94 1.26
N ALA A 63 -2.26 -12.09 -0.01
CA ALA A 63 -1.84 -13.37 -0.58
C ALA A 63 -0.55 -13.88 0.08
N ARG A 64 0.45 -13.02 0.31
CA ARG A 64 1.68 -13.39 1.05
C ARG A 64 1.37 -13.81 2.48
N ALA A 65 0.56 -13.05 3.20
CA ALA A 65 0.16 -13.35 4.57
C ALA A 65 -0.61 -14.68 4.66
N ALA A 66 -1.56 -14.91 3.74
CA ALA A 66 -2.30 -16.15 3.65
C ALA A 66 -1.38 -17.35 3.35
N ARG A 67 -0.40 -17.19 2.44
CA ARG A 67 0.60 -18.22 2.13
C ARG A 67 1.52 -18.51 3.32
N ALA A 68 1.98 -17.47 4.04
CA ALA A 68 2.81 -17.62 5.23
C ALA A 68 2.07 -18.39 6.33
N ARG A 69 0.79 -18.03 6.58
CA ARG A 69 -0.05 -18.72 7.56
C ARG A 69 -0.30 -20.19 7.23
N ARG A 70 -0.45 -20.55 5.95
CA ARG A 70 -0.61 -21.95 5.52
C ARG A 70 0.64 -22.83 5.71
N ARG A 71 1.83 -22.24 5.81
CA ARG A 71 3.09 -22.99 6.03
C ARG A 71 3.41 -23.18 7.52
N ALA A 72 2.74 -22.44 8.40
CA ALA A 72 2.97 -22.46 9.84
C ALA A 72 1.97 -23.34 10.61
N GLY A 73 1.00 -23.97 9.92
CA GLY A 73 0.07 -24.94 10.48
C GLY A 73 0.26 -26.30 9.81
#